data_AF-A0A941GMA2-F1
#
_entry.id   AF-A0A941GMA2-F1
#
_cell.length_a   1.000
_cell.length_b   1.000
_cell.length_c   1.000
_cell.angle_alpha   90.00
_cell.angle_beta   90.00
_cell.angle_gamma   90.00
#
_symmetry.space_group_name_H-M   'P 1'
#
loop_
_entity.id
_entity.type
_entity.pdbx_description
1 polymer ?
#
loop_
_entity_poly.entity_id
_entity_poly.type
_entity_poly.pdbx_seq_one_letter_code
_entity_poly.pdbx_strand_id
1 'polypeptide(L)'
;MAYPINTPFANQEIVNPHISSNSVWQQSNNNNTAFINLASLDGKNGFKINNEPFFTYEYPLINSVSSAGDINGDNIDDIVIGASNGGRKGKSYVVFGKESDFESEFNLADLDGTNGFKINGESKDDDSGYSVSSAGDINGDGFDDLLVSAPGADPNGTFLGGRIYVVFGDEDFEPRLNLDDLDGTNGFKINGEGTLDSSGNSVSSVGDINGDDIDDIVIGAFNNLAPNSEDSGKSYVVFGDEDFESELELEDLDGTNGFKINGEAEGDFSGRSVSGAGDINGDDIDDVVIGAYRANINKYGQSVGKSYVVFGKDSDFESEVNLADLDGTNGFKINGEAAFPGAGFSVSDAGDINGDNIDDVIIGAERGYSDGRSYVVFGSPEIIDGTIEGTPENDTLRGTAENDVIKGLGGKDLLFGDLGNDTLNGGKALDRLVGQGGSDILLGKARSDRLTGSEGNDQLTGGAGADWFRFNLPKHGVDIITDFELGKDQIRINASKFGGGLVAGDVLPSEQFVLGTGAVEVNDRFIYNNGALFYDQDGLGGVEQVQIATLMGAPALGADDIYLF
;
A
#
# COMPACT_ATOMS: atom_id res chain seq x y z
N MET A 1 39.36 -61.33 9.93
CA MET A 1 38.40 -60.86 10.95
C MET A 1 37.69 -59.67 10.38
N ALA A 2 36.47 -59.88 9.89
CA ALA A 2 35.58 -58.82 9.42
C ALA A 2 34.23 -59.10 10.07
N TYR A 3 33.80 -58.22 10.97
CA TYR A 3 32.50 -58.27 11.62
C TYR A 3 31.45 -57.70 10.67
N PRO A 4 30.26 -58.31 10.55
CA PRO A 4 29.14 -57.72 9.85
C PRO A 4 28.41 -56.75 10.80
N ILE A 5 27.99 -55.60 10.28
CA ILE A 5 26.98 -54.76 10.94
C ILE A 5 25.84 -54.64 9.94
N ASN A 6 24.70 -55.22 10.29
CA ASN A 6 23.45 -55.12 9.57
C ASN A 6 22.40 -54.68 10.59
N THR A 7 21.98 -53.42 10.52
CA THR A 7 20.68 -52.96 11.03
C THR A 7 20.25 -51.76 10.18
N PRO A 8 19.12 -51.83 9.46
CA PRO A 8 18.53 -50.68 8.78
C PRO A 8 17.91 -49.73 9.81
N PHE A 9 18.07 -48.43 9.59
CA PHE A 9 17.37 -47.40 10.35
C PHE A 9 15.86 -47.59 10.18
N ALA A 10 15.15 -47.77 11.30
CA ALA A 10 13.71 -47.69 11.33
C ALA A 10 13.29 -46.25 11.09
N ASN A 11 12.41 -46.03 10.12
CA ASN A 11 11.64 -44.79 10.00
C ASN A 11 10.82 -44.64 11.29
N GLN A 12 11.23 -43.72 12.17
CA GLN A 12 10.29 -43.14 13.13
C GLN A 12 9.41 -42.18 12.34
N GLU A 13 8.19 -42.61 12.04
CA GLU A 13 7.10 -41.68 11.77
C GLU A 13 7.00 -40.73 12.96
N ILE A 14 7.26 -39.45 12.72
CA ILE A 14 6.90 -38.38 13.63
C ILE A 14 5.38 -38.29 13.57
N VAL A 15 4.71 -39.03 14.46
CA VAL A 15 3.28 -38.85 14.70
C VAL A 15 3.11 -37.52 15.41
N ASN A 16 2.71 -36.49 14.68
CA ASN A 16 2.40 -35.18 15.22
C ASN A 16 1.08 -35.28 16.02
N PRO A 17 1.08 -35.08 17.35
CA PRO A 17 -0.07 -35.41 18.20
C PRO A 17 -1.22 -34.39 18.16
N HIS A 18 -1.22 -33.45 17.20
CA HIS A 18 -2.27 -32.43 17.04
C HIS A 18 -3.21 -32.64 15.84
N ILE A 19 -3.08 -33.73 15.08
CA ILE A 19 -4.02 -34.01 13.98
C ILE A 19 -5.23 -34.77 14.56
N SER A 20 -6.28 -34.05 14.94
CA SER A 20 -7.59 -34.65 15.16
C SER A 20 -8.11 -35.19 13.82
N SER A 21 -8.68 -36.39 13.83
CA SER A 21 -9.18 -37.11 12.65
C SER A 21 -10.46 -36.52 12.04
N ASN A 22 -10.73 -35.23 12.26
CA ASN A 22 -11.94 -34.52 11.87
C ASN A 22 -11.64 -33.22 11.10
N SER A 23 -10.45 -33.06 10.50
CA SER A 23 -10.23 -31.92 9.62
C SER A 23 -10.99 -32.12 8.30
N VAL A 24 -12.00 -31.29 8.09
CA VAL A 24 -12.82 -31.19 6.86
C VAL A 24 -11.95 -30.97 5.60
N TRP A 25 -10.71 -30.54 5.80
CA TRP A 25 -9.70 -30.20 4.79
C TRP A 25 -8.96 -31.39 4.16
N GLN A 26 -9.21 -32.63 4.59
CA GLN A 26 -8.56 -33.83 4.04
C GLN A 26 -9.56 -34.77 3.34
N GLN A 27 -9.88 -34.51 2.07
CA GLN A 27 -10.33 -35.61 1.21
C GLN A 27 -9.11 -36.46 0.82
N SER A 28 -8.94 -37.60 1.50
CA SER A 28 -7.92 -38.59 1.15
C SER A 28 -8.26 -39.29 -0.17
N ASN A 29 -7.97 -38.63 -1.29
CA ASN A 29 -7.73 -39.34 -2.54
C ASN A 29 -6.23 -39.59 -2.62
N ASN A 30 -5.82 -40.76 -3.12
CA ASN A 30 -4.45 -41.32 -3.10
C ASN A 30 -3.36 -40.48 -3.81
N ASN A 31 -3.60 -39.20 -4.09
CA ASN A 31 -2.78 -38.27 -4.85
C ASN A 31 -2.33 -37.01 -4.06
N ASN A 32 -2.55 -36.93 -2.74
CA ASN A 32 -2.02 -35.84 -1.90
C ASN A 32 -2.48 -34.41 -2.27
N THR A 33 -3.64 -34.24 -2.91
CA THR A 33 -4.20 -32.94 -3.27
C THR A 33 -5.43 -32.63 -2.40
N ALA A 34 -5.35 -31.62 -1.53
CA ALA A 34 -6.49 -31.08 -0.79
C ALA A 34 -7.27 -30.10 -1.69
N PHE A 35 -8.55 -30.37 -1.95
CA PHE A 35 -9.47 -29.47 -2.64
C PHE A 35 -10.87 -29.64 -2.06
N ILE A 36 -11.66 -28.57 -2.03
CA ILE A 36 -13.09 -28.62 -1.75
C ILE A 36 -13.83 -28.61 -3.09
N ASN A 37 -14.68 -29.61 -3.32
CA ASN A 37 -15.60 -29.58 -4.44
C ASN A 37 -16.89 -28.90 -3.97
N LEU A 38 -17.33 -27.82 -4.62
CA LEU A 38 -18.58 -27.13 -4.27
C LEU A 38 -19.81 -28.06 -4.33
N ALA A 39 -19.75 -29.14 -5.13
CA ALA A 39 -20.79 -30.17 -5.16
C ALA A 39 -20.82 -31.08 -3.93
N SER A 40 -19.76 -31.08 -3.11
CA SER A 40 -19.65 -31.85 -1.87
C SER A 40 -20.01 -31.08 -0.60
N LEU A 41 -20.53 -29.86 -0.76
CA LEU A 41 -21.05 -29.07 0.35
C LEU A 41 -22.30 -29.73 0.94
N ASP A 42 -22.28 -30.01 2.24
CA ASP A 42 -23.29 -30.82 2.94
C ASP A 42 -23.94 -30.12 4.14
N GLY A 43 -23.61 -28.85 4.37
CA GLY A 43 -24.10 -28.05 5.49
C GLY A 43 -23.14 -27.98 6.68
N LYS A 44 -22.16 -28.91 6.76
CA LYS A 44 -21.13 -28.92 7.81
C LYS A 44 -19.80 -28.35 7.34
N ASN A 45 -19.51 -28.50 6.05
CA ASN A 45 -18.31 -28.00 5.38
C ASN A 45 -18.59 -26.79 4.47
N GLY A 46 -19.78 -26.19 4.62
CA GLY A 46 -20.35 -25.17 3.74
C GLY A 46 -21.66 -25.64 3.10
N PHE A 47 -22.37 -24.71 2.45
CA PHE A 47 -23.67 -24.95 1.83
C PHE A 47 -23.82 -24.14 0.53
N LYS A 48 -24.83 -24.47 -0.27
CA LYS A 48 -25.18 -23.73 -1.49
C LYS A 48 -26.37 -22.83 -1.23
N ILE A 49 -26.32 -21.58 -1.71
CA ILE A 49 -27.45 -20.66 -1.66
C ILE A 49 -28.10 -20.62 -3.04
N ASN A 50 -29.36 -21.05 -3.09
CA ASN A 50 -30.18 -21.08 -4.28
C ASN A 50 -31.04 -19.82 -4.36
N ASN A 51 -31.05 -19.19 -5.53
CA ASN A 51 -31.92 -18.05 -5.80
C ASN A 51 -33.41 -18.45 -5.76
N GLU A 52 -34.31 -17.48 -5.56
CA GLU A 52 -35.75 -17.71 -5.56
C GLU A 52 -36.19 -18.40 -6.88
N PRO A 53 -37.06 -19.43 -6.86
CA PRO A 53 -37.53 -20.08 -8.08
C PRO A 53 -38.42 -19.13 -8.90
N PHE A 54 -38.00 -18.82 -10.14
CA PHE A 54 -38.76 -17.96 -11.06
C PHE A 54 -39.62 -18.76 -12.04
N PHE A 55 -40.86 -18.30 -12.24
CA PHE A 55 -41.84 -18.89 -13.16
C PHE A 55 -41.89 -18.24 -14.56
N THR A 56 -40.99 -17.28 -14.87
CA THR A 56 -40.88 -16.62 -16.18
C THR A 56 -39.41 -16.43 -16.59
N TYR A 57 -39.14 -16.29 -17.89
CA TYR A 57 -37.83 -16.25 -18.59
C TYR A 57 -36.84 -15.13 -18.18
N GLU A 58 -36.77 -14.73 -16.92
CA GLU A 58 -35.90 -13.66 -16.42
C GLU A 58 -35.23 -14.13 -15.13
N TYR A 59 -33.90 -14.25 -15.15
CA TYR A 59 -33.09 -14.75 -14.04
C TYR A 59 -32.50 -13.55 -13.29
N PRO A 60 -32.82 -13.31 -12.00
CA PRO A 60 -32.01 -12.40 -11.21
C PRO A 60 -30.59 -12.95 -11.19
N LEU A 61 -29.65 -12.11 -11.62
CA LEU A 61 -28.24 -12.48 -11.62
C LEU A 61 -27.70 -12.12 -10.25
N ILE A 62 -27.29 -13.12 -9.47
CA ILE A 62 -26.43 -12.84 -8.33
C ILE A 62 -25.14 -12.27 -8.91
N ASN A 63 -24.83 -11.02 -8.57
CA ASN A 63 -23.73 -10.27 -9.15
C ASN A 63 -22.73 -9.76 -8.10
N SER A 64 -23.12 -9.71 -6.83
CA SER A 64 -22.27 -9.25 -5.73
C SER A 64 -22.59 -10.05 -4.46
N VAL A 65 -21.57 -10.38 -3.69
CA VAL A 65 -21.64 -11.09 -2.41
C VAL A 65 -20.60 -10.49 -1.47
N SER A 66 -20.92 -10.42 -0.18
CA SER A 66 -19.97 -10.01 0.87
C SER A 66 -20.37 -10.64 2.21
N SER A 67 -19.48 -10.54 3.21
CA SER A 67 -19.90 -10.62 4.61
C SER A 67 -20.86 -9.46 4.89
N ALA A 68 -21.89 -9.71 5.69
CA ALA A 68 -22.76 -8.68 6.23
C ALA A 68 -22.27 -8.17 7.60
N GLY A 69 -21.30 -8.84 8.21
CA GLY A 69 -21.04 -8.66 9.64
C GLY A 69 -22.17 -9.26 10.50
N ASP A 70 -22.15 -9.03 11.80
CA ASP A 70 -23.17 -9.42 12.76
C ASP A 70 -24.32 -8.38 12.81
N ILE A 71 -25.10 -8.32 11.72
CA ILE A 71 -26.20 -7.35 11.60
C ILE A 71 -27.34 -7.58 12.58
N ASN A 72 -27.44 -8.78 13.15
CA ASN A 72 -28.50 -9.15 14.10
C ASN A 72 -28.03 -9.24 15.57
N GLY A 73 -26.76 -9.00 15.84
CA GLY A 73 -26.18 -8.95 17.18
C GLY A 73 -26.08 -10.29 17.90
N ASP A 74 -26.09 -11.42 17.18
CA ASP A 74 -25.95 -12.76 17.75
C ASP A 74 -24.48 -13.22 17.91
N ASN A 75 -23.54 -12.34 17.57
CA ASN A 75 -22.08 -12.51 17.53
C ASN A 75 -21.62 -13.52 16.47
N ILE A 76 -22.38 -13.66 15.39
CA ILE A 76 -22.05 -14.53 14.26
C ILE A 76 -22.27 -13.76 12.96
N ASP A 77 -21.21 -13.66 12.16
CA ASP A 77 -21.29 -12.98 10.87
C ASP A 77 -22.38 -13.56 9.96
N ASP A 78 -23.09 -12.65 9.31
CA ASP A 78 -24.13 -12.89 8.34
C ASP A 78 -23.62 -12.73 6.91
N ILE A 79 -24.48 -13.02 5.93
CA ILE A 79 -24.12 -12.98 4.50
C ILE A 79 -25.06 -12.03 3.77
N VAL A 80 -24.51 -11.10 2.98
CA VAL A 80 -25.28 -10.25 2.05
C VAL A 80 -25.05 -10.65 0.59
N ILE A 81 -26.14 -10.70 -0.17
CA ILE A 81 -26.16 -11.12 -1.57
C ILE A 81 -26.93 -10.09 -2.41
N GLY A 82 -26.22 -9.44 -3.33
CA GLY A 82 -26.79 -8.53 -4.32
C GLY A 82 -27.28 -9.26 -5.57
N ALA A 83 -28.51 -8.96 -5.97
CA ALA A 83 -29.17 -9.50 -7.15
C ALA A 83 -29.81 -8.39 -7.99
N SER A 84 -28.96 -7.60 -8.64
CA SER A 84 -29.35 -6.64 -9.67
C SER A 84 -30.08 -7.36 -10.82
N ASN A 85 -31.13 -6.74 -11.34
CA ASN A 85 -31.94 -7.34 -12.39
C ASN A 85 -32.42 -6.27 -13.35
N GLY A 86 -31.63 -6.05 -14.41
CA GLY A 86 -31.92 -5.06 -15.44
C GLY A 86 -33.35 -5.22 -15.96
N GLY A 87 -34.19 -4.21 -15.75
CA GLY A 87 -35.62 -4.27 -16.05
C GLY A 87 -36.55 -4.20 -14.83
N ARG A 88 -36.05 -4.30 -13.59
CA ARG A 88 -36.84 -4.30 -12.34
C ARG A 88 -36.12 -3.53 -11.24
N LYS A 89 -36.72 -3.50 -10.05
CA LYS A 89 -36.22 -2.73 -8.91
C LYS A 89 -34.88 -3.21 -8.33
N GLY A 90 -34.35 -4.36 -8.76
CA GLY A 90 -33.25 -5.03 -8.05
C GLY A 90 -33.68 -5.59 -6.69
N LYS A 91 -32.85 -6.43 -6.10
CA LYS A 91 -33.04 -7.00 -4.75
C LYS A 91 -31.70 -7.32 -4.10
N SER A 92 -31.69 -7.33 -2.78
CA SER A 92 -30.64 -7.95 -1.99
C SER A 92 -31.24 -8.91 -0.96
N TYR A 93 -30.40 -9.79 -0.43
CA TYR A 93 -30.81 -10.81 0.54
C TYR A 93 -29.77 -10.88 1.63
N VAL A 94 -30.24 -11.00 2.87
CA VAL A 94 -29.41 -11.28 4.04
C VAL A 94 -29.74 -12.68 4.52
N VAL A 95 -28.72 -13.49 4.79
CA VAL A 95 -28.86 -14.83 5.38
C VAL A 95 -28.11 -14.81 6.70
N PHE A 96 -28.81 -15.13 7.78
CA PHE A 96 -28.20 -15.13 9.10
C PHE A 96 -27.27 -16.33 9.32
N GLY A 97 -26.11 -16.04 9.90
CA GLY A 97 -25.19 -16.95 10.54
C GLY A 97 -25.86 -17.70 11.68
N LYS A 98 -25.24 -18.80 12.12
CA LYS A 98 -25.68 -19.58 13.28
C LYS A 98 -24.65 -20.62 13.69
N GLU A 99 -24.64 -20.98 14.98
CA GLU A 99 -23.77 -22.04 15.49
C GLU A 99 -24.16 -23.45 14.99
N SER A 100 -25.44 -23.66 14.71
CA SER A 100 -25.96 -24.97 14.27
C SER A 100 -25.65 -25.24 12.80
N ASP A 101 -25.44 -26.50 12.42
CA ASP A 101 -25.23 -26.91 11.03
C ASP A 101 -26.28 -26.29 10.08
N PHE A 102 -25.82 -25.86 8.90
CA PHE A 102 -26.70 -25.48 7.80
C PHE A 102 -27.26 -26.72 7.11
N GLU A 103 -28.34 -26.56 6.35
CA GLU A 103 -28.70 -27.55 5.33
C GLU A 103 -27.73 -27.43 4.15
N SER A 104 -27.52 -28.52 3.41
CA SER A 104 -26.63 -28.51 2.23
C SER A 104 -27.03 -27.52 1.13
N GLU A 105 -28.31 -27.11 1.13
CA GLU A 105 -28.89 -26.13 0.23
C GLU A 105 -29.83 -25.22 1.02
N PHE A 106 -29.63 -23.91 0.88
CA PHE A 106 -30.49 -22.86 1.43
C PHE A 106 -31.19 -22.15 0.27
N ASN A 107 -32.48 -21.84 0.39
CA ASN A 107 -33.23 -21.16 -0.65
C ASN A 107 -33.65 -19.77 -0.19
N LEU A 108 -33.27 -18.74 -0.94
CA LEU A 108 -33.61 -17.35 -0.63
C LEU A 108 -35.13 -17.09 -0.58
N ALA A 109 -35.94 -17.98 -1.16
CA ALA A 109 -37.40 -17.88 -1.04
C ALA A 109 -37.89 -18.08 0.40
N ASP A 110 -37.14 -18.83 1.21
CA ASP A 110 -37.51 -19.29 2.55
C ASP A 110 -37.12 -18.32 3.67
N LEU A 111 -36.57 -17.14 3.31
CA LEU A 111 -36.27 -16.08 4.27
C LEU A 111 -37.53 -15.56 4.96
N ASP A 112 -37.50 -15.53 6.29
CA ASP A 112 -38.67 -15.29 7.14
C ASP A 112 -38.44 -14.32 8.32
N GLY A 113 -37.32 -13.61 8.35
CA GLY A 113 -36.95 -12.68 9.40
C GLY A 113 -36.19 -13.33 10.56
N THR A 114 -36.30 -14.66 10.75
CA THR A 114 -35.57 -15.40 11.79
C THR A 114 -34.33 -16.11 11.27
N ASN A 115 -34.18 -16.20 9.94
CA ASN A 115 -33.05 -16.82 9.25
C ASN A 115 -32.44 -15.87 8.19
N GLY A 116 -32.76 -14.58 8.31
CA GLY A 116 -32.46 -13.52 7.36
C GLY A 116 -33.71 -12.94 6.71
N PHE A 117 -33.50 -11.95 5.85
CA PHE A 117 -34.56 -11.13 5.26
C PHE A 117 -34.24 -10.67 3.83
N LYS A 118 -35.26 -10.10 3.17
CA LYS A 118 -35.16 -9.63 1.78
C LYS A 118 -35.20 -8.11 1.75
N ILE A 119 -34.33 -7.52 0.95
CA ILE A 119 -34.29 -6.08 0.69
C ILE A 119 -34.82 -5.85 -0.72
N ASN A 120 -35.94 -5.14 -0.85
CA ASN A 120 -36.51 -4.76 -2.14
C ASN A 120 -35.99 -3.38 -2.54
N GLY A 121 -35.46 -3.26 -3.75
CA GLY A 121 -35.06 -1.96 -4.27
C GLY A 121 -36.24 -1.00 -4.50
N GLU A 122 -35.91 0.27 -4.70
CA GLU A 122 -36.84 1.41 -4.75
C GLU A 122 -37.53 1.57 -6.11
N SER A 123 -36.79 1.71 -7.20
CA SER A 123 -37.38 1.93 -8.52
C SER A 123 -36.80 1.03 -9.59
N LYS A 124 -37.63 0.78 -10.60
CA LYS A 124 -37.29 -0.13 -11.68
C LYS A 124 -36.15 0.47 -12.51
N ASP A 125 -35.20 -0.37 -12.90
CA ASP A 125 -34.03 -0.02 -13.72
C ASP A 125 -32.92 0.72 -12.94
N ASP A 126 -33.06 0.86 -11.61
CA ASP A 126 -32.03 1.46 -10.75
C ASP A 126 -30.85 0.51 -10.46
N ASP A 127 -30.99 -0.77 -10.80
CA ASP A 127 -30.00 -1.83 -10.56
C ASP A 127 -29.61 -2.02 -9.07
N SER A 128 -30.55 -1.84 -8.13
CA SER A 128 -30.32 -2.11 -6.70
C SER A 128 -29.76 -3.53 -6.45
N GLY A 129 -28.75 -3.60 -5.58
CA GLY A 129 -27.96 -4.81 -5.33
C GLY A 129 -26.81 -4.98 -6.33
N TYR A 130 -26.38 -3.90 -6.99
CA TYR A 130 -25.23 -3.93 -7.91
C TYR A 130 -23.92 -4.22 -7.18
N SER A 131 -23.69 -3.54 -6.07
CA SER A 131 -22.63 -3.83 -5.11
C SER A 131 -23.26 -3.89 -3.72
N VAL A 132 -22.83 -4.87 -2.93
CA VAL A 132 -23.22 -5.01 -1.51
C VAL A 132 -21.99 -5.22 -0.66
N SER A 133 -22.02 -4.72 0.57
CA SER A 133 -20.98 -4.90 1.58
C SER A 133 -21.59 -4.72 2.98
N SER A 134 -20.92 -5.21 4.02
CA SER A 134 -21.07 -4.61 5.35
C SER A 134 -20.64 -3.14 5.29
N ALA A 135 -21.27 -2.30 6.10
CA ALA A 135 -20.87 -0.93 6.38
C ALA A 135 -20.04 -0.84 7.68
N GLY A 136 -19.90 -1.93 8.44
CA GLY A 136 -19.50 -1.86 9.84
C GLY A 136 -20.61 -1.24 10.70
N ASP A 137 -20.31 -0.87 11.94
CA ASP A 137 -21.21 -0.14 12.85
C ASP A 137 -21.16 1.36 12.54
N ILE A 138 -21.76 1.78 11.42
CA ILE A 138 -21.67 3.17 10.93
C ILE A 138 -22.50 4.14 11.78
N ASN A 139 -23.44 3.62 12.58
CA ASN A 139 -24.24 4.43 13.50
C ASN A 139 -23.85 4.29 14.99
N GLY A 140 -22.80 3.52 15.30
CA GLY A 140 -22.28 3.35 16.65
C GLY A 140 -23.24 2.68 17.64
N ASP A 141 -24.22 1.90 17.17
CA ASP A 141 -25.22 1.24 18.00
C ASP A 141 -24.83 -0.17 18.47
N GLY A 142 -23.71 -0.68 17.94
CA GLY A 142 -23.12 -1.98 18.25
C GLY A 142 -23.58 -3.12 17.34
N PHE A 143 -24.31 -2.83 16.27
CA PHE A 143 -24.68 -3.80 15.23
C PHE A 143 -23.98 -3.47 13.92
N ASP A 144 -23.54 -4.49 13.17
CA ASP A 144 -22.99 -4.23 11.84
C ASP A 144 -24.10 -3.83 10.86
N ASP A 145 -23.85 -2.81 10.05
CA ASP A 145 -24.81 -2.27 9.09
C ASP A 145 -24.50 -2.74 7.66
N LEU A 146 -25.39 -2.41 6.71
CA LEU A 146 -25.28 -2.87 5.32
C LEU A 146 -25.29 -1.76 4.28
N LEU A 147 -24.42 -1.92 3.29
CA LEU A 147 -24.42 -1.16 2.04
C LEU A 147 -25.14 -1.93 0.94
N VAL A 148 -26.09 -1.26 0.29
CA VAL A 148 -26.72 -1.72 -0.95
C VAL A 148 -26.67 -0.60 -1.97
N SER A 149 -26.03 -0.82 -3.12
CA SER A 149 -25.95 0.20 -4.16
C SER A 149 -26.92 -0.01 -5.32
N ALA A 150 -27.35 1.10 -5.92
CA ALA A 150 -28.21 1.21 -7.08
C ALA A 150 -27.64 2.29 -8.04
N PRO A 151 -26.55 1.99 -8.76
CA PRO A 151 -25.86 2.97 -9.60
C PRO A 151 -26.70 3.44 -10.80
N GLY A 152 -27.80 2.75 -11.12
CA GLY A 152 -28.76 3.14 -12.15
C GLY A 152 -29.81 4.16 -11.69
N ALA A 153 -29.86 4.49 -10.40
CA ALA A 153 -30.88 5.38 -9.85
C ALA A 153 -30.72 6.84 -10.34
N ASP A 154 -31.86 7.54 -10.42
CA ASP A 154 -31.95 8.94 -10.81
C ASP A 154 -32.34 9.86 -9.62
N PRO A 155 -31.51 9.96 -8.55
CA PRO A 155 -31.86 10.74 -7.37
C PRO A 155 -32.10 12.20 -7.75
N ASN A 156 -33.14 12.81 -7.18
CA ASN A 156 -33.52 14.21 -7.46
C ASN A 156 -33.71 14.55 -8.97
N GLY A 157 -33.90 13.52 -9.82
CA GLY A 157 -34.00 13.66 -11.28
C GLY A 157 -32.65 13.75 -12.00
N THR A 158 -31.54 13.50 -11.30
CA THR A 158 -30.17 13.44 -11.85
C THR A 158 -29.95 12.12 -12.56
N PHE A 159 -29.96 12.13 -13.89
CA PHE A 159 -29.87 10.92 -14.71
C PHE A 159 -28.60 10.11 -14.41
N LEU A 160 -28.74 8.85 -13.99
CA LEU A 160 -27.65 7.96 -13.58
C LEU A 160 -26.71 8.60 -12.55
N GLY A 161 -27.25 9.37 -11.61
CA GLY A 161 -26.48 9.88 -10.48
C GLY A 161 -26.00 8.75 -9.56
N GLY A 162 -26.80 7.69 -9.48
CA GLY A 162 -26.57 6.57 -8.58
C GLY A 162 -27.03 6.87 -7.16
N ARG A 163 -27.48 5.83 -6.47
CA ARG A 163 -27.91 5.91 -5.07
C ARG A 163 -27.32 4.76 -4.28
N ILE A 164 -26.94 5.02 -3.04
CA ILE A 164 -26.49 4.03 -2.08
C ILE A 164 -27.50 4.04 -0.93
N TYR A 165 -27.73 2.88 -0.34
CA TYR A 165 -28.60 2.72 0.81
C TYR A 165 -27.78 2.09 1.92
N VAL A 166 -27.86 2.70 3.10
CA VAL A 166 -27.36 2.12 4.35
C VAL A 166 -28.57 1.55 5.06
N VAL A 167 -28.52 0.28 5.45
CA VAL A 167 -29.57 -0.39 6.23
C VAL A 167 -28.98 -0.71 7.59
N PHE A 168 -29.60 -0.22 8.66
CA PHE A 168 -29.09 -0.45 10.00
C PHE A 168 -29.34 -1.86 10.50
N GLY A 169 -28.42 -2.36 11.31
CA GLY A 169 -28.53 -3.56 12.12
C GLY A 169 -29.61 -3.44 13.20
N ASP A 170 -30.17 -4.57 13.61
CA ASP A 170 -31.18 -4.66 14.67
C ASP A 170 -31.26 -6.10 15.19
N GLU A 171 -31.67 -6.28 16.45
CA GLU A 171 -31.91 -7.60 17.04
C GLU A 171 -33.03 -8.37 16.32
N ASP A 172 -34.03 -7.65 15.76
CA ASP A 172 -35.22 -8.23 15.15
C ASP A 172 -35.47 -7.72 13.72
N PHE A 173 -35.48 -8.62 12.74
CA PHE A 173 -35.81 -8.30 11.35
C PHE A 173 -37.16 -8.85 10.89
N GLU A 174 -37.92 -8.00 10.21
CA GLU A 174 -39.07 -8.47 9.41
C GLU A 174 -38.57 -9.22 8.15
N PRO A 175 -39.34 -10.19 7.60
CA PRO A 175 -38.94 -10.94 6.41
C PRO A 175 -38.62 -10.09 5.17
N ARG A 176 -39.06 -8.83 5.15
CA ARG A 176 -38.94 -7.90 4.03
C ARG A 176 -38.73 -6.47 4.51
N LEU A 177 -37.68 -5.85 3.99
CA LEU A 177 -37.40 -4.44 4.06
C LEU A 177 -37.54 -3.83 2.66
N ASN A 178 -38.08 -2.62 2.54
CA ASN A 178 -38.07 -1.86 1.27
C ASN A 178 -37.18 -0.65 1.44
N LEU A 179 -36.29 -0.41 0.47
CA LEU A 179 -35.39 0.74 0.51
C LEU A 179 -36.11 2.10 0.45
N ASP A 180 -37.36 2.11 -0.02
CA ASP A 180 -38.23 3.29 0.01
C ASP A 180 -38.54 3.76 1.45
N ASP A 181 -38.56 2.83 2.40
CA ASP A 181 -39.04 3.01 3.77
C ASP A 181 -37.90 3.44 4.74
N LEU A 182 -36.69 3.66 4.24
CA LEU A 182 -35.56 4.16 5.05
C LEU A 182 -35.81 5.61 5.47
N ASP A 183 -35.70 5.89 6.78
CA ASP A 183 -36.13 7.16 7.39
C ASP A 183 -35.14 7.80 8.36
N GLY A 184 -33.91 7.29 8.44
CA GLY A 184 -32.86 7.72 9.36
C GLY A 184 -32.85 6.93 10.67
N THR A 185 -33.91 6.18 11.00
CA THR A 185 -33.94 5.34 12.22
C THR A 185 -33.70 3.86 11.95
N ASN A 186 -33.79 3.44 10.68
CA ASN A 186 -33.60 2.07 10.21
C ASN A 186 -32.62 1.99 9.02
N GLY A 187 -31.85 3.07 8.84
CA GLY A 187 -31.00 3.32 7.69
C GLY A 187 -31.38 4.60 6.93
N PHE A 188 -30.58 4.93 5.93
CA PHE A 188 -30.69 6.18 5.17
C PHE A 188 -30.24 6.01 3.70
N LYS A 189 -30.45 7.06 2.90
CA LYS A 189 -30.15 7.08 1.46
C LYS A 189 -29.02 8.07 1.19
N ILE A 190 -28.07 7.68 0.35
CA ILE A 190 -26.98 8.54 -0.12
C ILE A 190 -27.15 8.78 -1.61
N ASN A 191 -27.30 10.04 -1.99
CA ASN A 191 -27.56 10.47 -3.36
C ASN A 191 -26.26 10.91 -4.06
N GLY A 192 -26.03 10.41 -5.28
CA GLY A 192 -24.88 10.79 -6.09
C GLY A 192 -24.91 12.25 -6.56
N GLU A 193 -23.74 12.89 -6.61
CA GLU A 193 -23.53 14.32 -6.92
C GLU A 193 -23.96 14.69 -8.36
N GLY A 194 -23.47 13.97 -9.37
CA GLY A 194 -23.52 14.40 -10.77
C GLY A 194 -24.32 13.50 -11.71
N THR A 195 -24.73 14.05 -12.84
CA THR A 195 -25.32 13.25 -13.95
C THR A 195 -24.28 12.29 -14.51
N LEU A 196 -24.66 11.03 -14.70
CA LEU A 196 -23.83 9.91 -15.17
C LEU A 196 -22.79 9.37 -14.20
N ASP A 197 -22.52 10.01 -13.06
CA ASP A 197 -21.51 9.61 -12.07
C ASP A 197 -21.60 8.12 -11.71
N SER A 198 -22.82 7.56 -11.73
CA SER A 198 -23.12 6.16 -11.42
C SER A 198 -22.53 5.79 -10.06
N SER A 199 -22.70 6.66 -9.06
CA SER A 199 -22.17 6.47 -7.71
C SER A 199 -22.64 5.15 -7.12
N GLY A 200 -21.77 4.47 -6.37
CA GLY A 200 -22.05 3.15 -5.83
C GLY A 200 -21.79 2.00 -6.80
N ASN A 201 -20.98 2.21 -7.85
CA ASN A 201 -20.50 1.10 -8.69
C ASN A 201 -19.63 0.11 -7.91
N SER A 202 -18.99 0.57 -6.84
CA SER A 202 -18.28 -0.22 -5.83
C SER A 202 -18.52 0.46 -4.50
N VAL A 203 -18.79 -0.31 -3.45
CA VAL A 203 -18.97 0.18 -2.07
C VAL A 203 -18.30 -0.78 -1.11
N SER A 204 -17.80 -0.27 0.01
CA SER A 204 -17.19 -1.06 1.08
C SER A 204 -17.23 -0.26 2.39
N SER A 205 -17.18 -0.97 3.52
CA SER A 205 -16.71 -0.37 4.78
C SER A 205 -15.23 -0.01 4.63
N VAL A 206 -14.83 1.04 5.33
CA VAL A 206 -13.44 1.48 5.50
C VAL A 206 -12.88 1.01 6.85
N GLY A 207 -13.75 0.83 7.85
CA GLY A 207 -13.34 0.92 9.25
C GLY A 207 -13.36 2.39 9.70
N ASP A 208 -12.66 2.73 10.78
CA ASP A 208 -12.61 4.09 11.32
C ASP A 208 -11.44 4.87 10.70
N ILE A 209 -11.73 5.67 9.67
CA ILE A 209 -10.72 6.43 8.93
C ILE A 209 -10.35 7.74 9.64
N ASN A 210 -11.18 8.15 10.60
CA ASN A 210 -11.17 9.48 11.17
C ASN A 210 -10.81 9.50 12.68
N GLY A 211 -10.68 8.31 13.29
CA GLY A 211 -10.25 8.09 14.66
C GLY A 211 -11.33 8.39 15.71
N ASP A 212 -12.61 8.29 15.36
CA ASP A 212 -13.74 8.52 16.28
C ASP A 212 -14.41 7.26 16.85
N ASP A 213 -13.83 6.10 16.58
CA ASP A 213 -14.29 4.75 16.96
C ASP A 213 -15.63 4.33 16.29
N ILE A 214 -16.06 5.00 15.20
CA ILE A 214 -17.25 4.63 14.42
C ILE A 214 -16.82 4.23 13.00
N ASP A 215 -17.42 3.17 12.47
CA ASP A 215 -17.05 2.70 11.13
C ASP A 215 -17.51 3.66 10.03
N ASP A 216 -16.65 3.87 9.05
CA ASP A 216 -16.87 4.71 7.89
C ASP A 216 -17.05 3.89 6.62
N ILE A 217 -17.50 4.53 5.53
CA ILE A 217 -17.74 3.86 4.26
C ILE A 217 -17.11 4.57 3.07
N VAL A 218 -16.74 3.79 2.06
CA VAL A 218 -16.20 4.30 0.79
C VAL A 218 -17.10 3.94 -0.39
N ILE A 219 -17.31 4.92 -1.27
CA ILE A 219 -18.19 4.84 -2.43
C ILE A 219 -17.41 5.19 -3.69
N GLY A 220 -17.37 4.28 -4.65
CA GLY A 220 -16.76 4.49 -5.97
C GLY A 220 -17.74 5.06 -7.00
N ALA A 221 -17.31 6.09 -7.73
CA ALA A 221 -18.03 6.75 -8.81
C ALA A 221 -17.11 7.00 -10.01
N PHE A 222 -16.79 5.92 -10.74
CA PHE A 222 -15.79 6.00 -11.81
C PHE A 222 -16.30 6.58 -13.13
N ASN A 223 -17.62 6.61 -13.35
CA ASN A 223 -18.22 7.02 -14.62
C ASN A 223 -18.57 8.51 -14.59
N ASN A 224 -17.61 9.42 -14.62
CA ASN A 224 -17.98 10.83 -14.82
C ASN A 224 -18.14 11.15 -16.32
N LEU A 225 -19.02 10.44 -17.03
CA LEU A 225 -19.20 10.52 -18.49
C LEU A 225 -20.02 11.75 -18.96
N ALA A 226 -20.19 12.76 -18.09
CA ALA A 226 -20.93 13.96 -18.43
C ALA A 226 -20.27 14.71 -19.61
N PRO A 227 -21.05 15.34 -20.52
CA PRO A 227 -20.48 16.16 -21.58
C PRO A 227 -19.58 17.26 -20.96
N ASN A 228 -18.29 17.26 -21.32
CA ASN A 228 -17.22 18.14 -20.80
C ASN A 228 -16.64 17.80 -19.41
N SER A 229 -16.89 16.60 -18.89
CA SER A 229 -16.16 16.07 -17.74
C SER A 229 -14.78 15.55 -18.13
N GLU A 230 -13.87 15.52 -17.16
CA GLU A 230 -12.51 15.01 -17.33
C GLU A 230 -12.41 13.48 -17.17
N ASP A 231 -13.49 12.71 -16.91
CA ASP A 231 -13.43 11.22 -16.81
C ASP A 231 -12.33 10.69 -15.85
N SER A 232 -11.85 11.50 -14.90
CA SER A 232 -10.81 11.10 -13.94
C SER A 232 -11.33 10.10 -12.90
N GLY A 233 -12.65 10.05 -12.74
CA GLY A 233 -13.34 9.28 -11.71
C GLY A 233 -13.29 9.98 -10.35
N LYS A 234 -14.19 9.57 -9.45
CA LYS A 234 -14.23 10.03 -8.06
C LYS A 234 -14.47 8.85 -7.13
N SER A 235 -14.06 9.02 -5.89
CA SER A 235 -14.57 8.24 -4.76
C SER A 235 -15.02 9.20 -3.66
N TYR A 236 -15.79 8.69 -2.70
CA TYR A 236 -16.26 9.46 -1.57
C TYR A 236 -16.10 8.62 -0.32
N VAL A 237 -15.72 9.25 0.77
CA VAL A 237 -15.78 8.67 2.10
C VAL A 237 -16.90 9.40 2.83
N VAL A 238 -17.78 8.64 3.48
CA VAL A 238 -18.85 9.17 4.34
C VAL A 238 -18.56 8.70 5.74
N PHE A 239 -18.51 9.63 6.69
CA PHE A 239 -18.23 9.29 8.07
C PHE A 239 -19.44 8.68 8.77
N GLY A 240 -19.17 7.77 9.70
CA GLY A 240 -20.13 7.30 10.68
C GLY A 240 -20.62 8.42 11.60
N ASP A 241 -21.83 8.28 12.12
CA ASP A 241 -22.43 9.22 13.08
C ASP A 241 -23.56 8.51 13.85
N GLU A 242 -23.71 8.81 15.14
CA GLU A 242 -24.81 8.30 15.97
C GLU A 242 -26.19 8.73 15.44
N ASP A 243 -26.28 9.84 14.70
CA ASP A 243 -27.54 10.41 14.21
C ASP A 243 -27.50 10.70 12.69
N PHE A 244 -28.20 9.88 11.89
CA PHE A 244 -28.40 10.14 10.46
C PHE A 244 -29.78 10.71 10.12
N GLU A 245 -29.80 11.69 9.22
CA GLU A 245 -31.01 12.08 8.50
C GLU A 245 -31.39 11.01 7.45
N SER A 246 -32.64 11.01 6.98
CA SER A 246 -33.11 9.99 6.02
C SER A 246 -32.39 10.01 4.66
N GLU A 247 -31.81 11.17 4.30
CA GLU A 247 -31.13 11.38 3.02
C GLU A 247 -29.86 12.23 3.23
N LEU A 248 -28.76 11.82 2.59
CA LEU A 248 -27.48 12.52 2.51
C LEU A 248 -27.12 12.74 1.03
N GLU A 249 -26.60 13.91 0.70
CA GLU A 249 -26.15 14.24 -0.66
C GLU A 249 -24.61 14.23 -0.70
N LEU A 250 -24.00 13.49 -1.63
CA LEU A 250 -22.53 13.45 -1.76
C LEU A 250 -21.91 14.81 -2.12
N GLU A 251 -22.70 15.75 -2.63
CA GLU A 251 -22.25 17.12 -2.90
C GLU A 251 -22.06 17.96 -1.63
N ASP A 252 -22.68 17.55 -0.52
CA ASP A 252 -22.68 18.27 0.76
C ASP A 252 -21.58 17.78 1.74
N LEU A 253 -20.71 16.85 1.28
CA LEU A 253 -19.55 16.41 2.06
C LEU A 253 -18.56 17.56 2.25
N ASP A 254 -18.24 17.88 3.50
CA ASP A 254 -17.49 19.10 3.85
C ASP A 254 -16.22 18.88 4.69
N GLY A 255 -15.85 17.62 4.92
CA GLY A 255 -14.72 17.21 5.75
C GLY A 255 -15.12 16.90 7.19
N THR A 256 -16.34 17.25 7.63
CA THR A 256 -16.86 16.91 8.97
C THR A 256 -17.83 15.73 8.96
N ASN A 257 -18.39 15.39 7.80
CA ASN A 257 -19.33 14.28 7.57
C ASN A 257 -18.84 13.33 6.47
N GLY A 258 -17.53 13.39 6.18
CA GLY A 258 -16.89 12.72 5.05
C GLY A 258 -16.29 13.71 4.05
N PHE A 259 -15.68 13.17 3.00
CA PHE A 259 -14.95 13.96 2.00
C PHE A 259 -14.95 13.30 0.62
N LYS A 260 -14.68 14.14 -0.40
CA LYS A 260 -14.56 13.71 -1.80
C LYS A 260 -13.10 13.40 -2.14
N ILE A 261 -12.89 12.33 -2.91
CA ILE A 261 -11.58 11.95 -3.45
C ILE A 261 -11.58 12.09 -4.97
N ASN A 262 -10.86 13.09 -5.47
CA ASN A 262 -10.78 13.41 -6.89
C ASN A 262 -9.69 12.58 -7.60
N GLY A 263 -10.05 12.00 -8.75
CA GLY A 263 -9.11 11.26 -9.61
C GLY A 263 -7.93 12.11 -10.12
N GLU A 264 -6.77 11.47 -10.31
CA GLU A 264 -5.51 12.16 -10.66
C GLU A 264 -5.51 12.79 -12.06
N ALA A 265 -6.01 12.09 -13.08
CA ALA A 265 -5.92 12.54 -14.47
C ALA A 265 -7.10 12.10 -15.34
N GLU A 266 -7.30 12.81 -16.45
CA GLU A 266 -8.39 12.54 -17.39
C GLU A 266 -8.33 11.11 -17.95
N GLY A 267 -9.44 10.39 -17.85
CA GLY A 267 -9.57 9.03 -18.37
C GLY A 267 -8.91 7.94 -17.54
N ASP A 268 -8.56 8.22 -16.28
CA ASP A 268 -8.00 7.23 -15.34
C ASP A 268 -9.07 6.29 -14.74
N PHE A 269 -10.33 6.75 -14.64
CA PHE A 269 -11.46 5.98 -14.12
C PHE A 269 -11.21 5.49 -12.68
N SER A 270 -10.69 6.38 -11.82
CA SER A 270 -10.56 6.11 -10.39
C SER A 270 -11.93 5.86 -9.73
N GLY A 271 -11.95 5.14 -8.61
CA GLY A 271 -13.21 4.70 -7.98
C GLY A 271 -13.89 3.54 -8.72
N ARG A 272 -13.18 2.85 -9.62
CA ARG A 272 -13.71 1.66 -10.31
C ARG A 272 -13.97 0.53 -9.32
N SER A 273 -13.07 0.38 -8.36
CA SER A 273 -13.14 -0.54 -7.23
C SER A 273 -12.60 0.23 -6.03
N VAL A 274 -13.26 0.10 -4.89
CA VAL A 274 -12.87 0.71 -3.62
C VAL A 274 -13.01 -0.33 -2.51
N SER A 275 -12.21 -0.19 -1.46
CA SER A 275 -12.24 -1.00 -0.25
C SER A 275 -11.58 -0.20 0.88
N GLY A 276 -11.91 -0.51 2.14
CA GLY A 276 -10.96 -0.28 3.23
C GLY A 276 -9.65 -1.00 2.95
N ALA A 277 -8.57 -0.52 3.54
CA ALA A 277 -7.23 -1.08 3.43
C ALA A 277 -6.68 -1.57 4.78
N GLY A 278 -7.49 -1.50 5.84
CA GLY A 278 -7.03 -1.63 7.21
C GLY A 278 -6.03 -0.53 7.57
N ASP A 279 -5.26 -0.74 8.62
CA ASP A 279 -4.13 0.11 8.98
C ASP A 279 -2.88 -0.32 8.17
N ILE A 280 -2.69 0.26 6.98
CA ILE A 280 -1.57 -0.11 6.09
C ILE A 280 -0.28 0.62 6.45
N ASN A 281 -0.38 1.69 7.23
CA ASN A 281 0.73 2.54 7.65
C ASN A 281 1.07 2.38 9.14
N GLY A 282 0.49 1.42 9.85
CA GLY A 282 0.81 1.11 11.24
C GLY A 282 0.57 2.26 12.23
N ASP A 283 -0.37 3.17 11.96
CA ASP A 283 -0.71 4.29 12.84
C ASP A 283 -1.96 4.04 13.72
N ASP A 284 -2.50 2.83 13.67
CA ASP A 284 -3.72 2.36 14.33
C ASP A 284 -5.03 3.03 13.81
N ILE A 285 -5.02 3.63 12.61
CA ILE A 285 -6.20 4.23 11.95
C ILE A 285 -6.42 3.55 10.59
N ASP A 286 -7.68 3.30 10.24
CA ASP A 286 -7.98 2.61 8.99
C ASP A 286 -7.75 3.50 7.75
N ASP A 287 -7.34 2.86 6.65
CA ASP A 287 -7.01 3.51 5.39
C ASP A 287 -7.95 3.10 4.26
N VAL A 288 -7.88 3.80 3.12
CA VAL A 288 -8.70 3.50 1.93
C VAL A 288 -7.84 3.11 0.74
N VAL A 289 -8.20 2.03 0.04
CA VAL A 289 -7.61 1.65 -1.25
C VAL A 289 -8.57 1.88 -2.42
N ILE A 290 -8.07 2.50 -3.49
CA ILE A 290 -8.85 2.93 -4.66
C ILE A 290 -8.19 2.44 -5.95
N GLY A 291 -8.96 1.76 -6.80
CA GLY A 291 -8.54 1.28 -8.11
C GLY A 291 -8.85 2.25 -9.26
N ALA A 292 -7.86 2.47 -10.13
CA ALA A 292 -7.96 3.26 -11.37
C ALA A 292 -7.34 2.48 -12.55
N TYR A 293 -8.09 1.49 -13.04
CA TYR A 293 -7.59 0.51 -14.03
C TYR A 293 -7.20 1.09 -15.39
N ARG A 294 -7.67 2.30 -15.74
CA ARG A 294 -7.31 2.97 -17.01
C ARG A 294 -6.15 3.93 -16.90
N ALA A 295 -5.66 4.18 -15.68
CA ALA A 295 -4.55 5.07 -15.43
C ALA A 295 -3.25 4.58 -16.07
N ASN A 296 -2.29 5.51 -16.20
CA ASN A 296 -0.91 5.24 -16.62
C ASN A 296 -0.82 4.56 -18.00
N ILE A 297 -0.94 5.34 -19.07
CA ILE A 297 -0.82 4.81 -20.43
C ILE A 297 0.66 4.60 -20.77
N ASN A 298 1.04 3.35 -21.04
CA ASN A 298 2.41 3.04 -21.45
C ASN A 298 2.71 3.52 -22.89
N LYS A 299 3.97 3.44 -23.31
CA LYS A 299 4.43 3.85 -24.66
C LYS A 299 3.76 3.12 -25.84
N TYR A 300 2.96 2.07 -25.58
CA TYR A 300 2.21 1.31 -26.56
C TYR A 300 0.72 1.67 -26.59
N GLY A 301 0.28 2.64 -25.79
CA GLY A 301 -1.12 3.06 -25.70
C GLY A 301 -1.99 2.14 -24.85
N GLN A 302 -1.38 1.33 -23.98
CA GLN A 302 -2.11 0.44 -23.07
C GLN A 302 -2.11 1.03 -21.67
N SER A 303 -3.28 1.09 -21.03
CA SER A 303 -3.43 1.49 -19.63
C SER A 303 -2.83 0.43 -18.72
N VAL A 304 -1.73 0.72 -18.05
CA VAL A 304 -1.12 -0.25 -17.11
C VAL A 304 -1.88 -0.30 -15.79
N GLY A 305 -2.67 0.73 -15.49
CA GLY A 305 -3.47 0.87 -14.29
C GLY A 305 -2.67 1.45 -13.12
N LYS A 306 -3.40 2.05 -12.18
CA LYS A 306 -2.89 2.47 -10.87
C LYS A 306 -3.88 2.06 -9.80
N SER A 307 -3.38 1.87 -8.59
CA SER A 307 -4.16 1.96 -7.37
C SER A 307 -3.59 3.07 -6.50
N TYR A 308 -4.38 3.53 -5.55
CA TYR A 308 -4.02 4.57 -4.61
C TYR A 308 -4.42 4.11 -3.21
N VAL A 309 -3.62 4.50 -2.24
CA VAL A 309 -3.98 4.42 -0.83
C VAL A 309 -4.07 5.84 -0.30
N VAL A 310 -5.13 6.16 0.42
CA VAL A 310 -5.32 7.43 1.13
C VAL A 310 -5.31 7.10 2.61
N PHE A 311 -4.46 7.79 3.37
CA PHE A 311 -4.33 7.49 4.80
C PHE A 311 -5.46 8.07 5.63
N GLY A 312 -5.88 7.32 6.64
CA GLY A 312 -6.67 7.80 7.76
C GLY A 312 -5.91 8.77 8.64
N LYS A 313 -6.64 9.47 9.52
CA LYS A 313 -6.05 10.38 10.52
C LYS A 313 -7.09 10.84 11.54
N ASP A 314 -6.62 11.10 12.76
CA ASP A 314 -7.38 11.64 13.89
C ASP A 314 -7.68 13.15 13.82
N SER A 315 -7.43 13.78 12.66
CA SER A 315 -7.51 15.23 12.47
C SER A 315 -8.42 15.59 11.30
N ASP A 316 -9.09 16.74 11.39
CA ASP A 316 -10.06 17.22 10.40
C ASP A 316 -9.62 16.99 8.95
N PHE A 317 -10.45 16.29 8.17
CA PHE A 317 -10.27 16.18 6.73
C PHE A 317 -10.70 17.48 6.03
N GLU A 318 -10.03 17.78 4.92
CA GLU A 318 -10.55 18.78 3.98
C GLU A 318 -11.74 18.17 3.22
N SER A 319 -12.66 19.00 2.72
CA SER A 319 -13.81 18.52 1.95
C SER A 319 -13.42 17.78 0.66
N GLU A 320 -12.21 18.04 0.14
CA GLU A 320 -11.67 17.43 -1.07
C GLU A 320 -10.21 16.99 -0.90
N VAL A 321 -9.94 15.72 -1.23
CA VAL A 321 -8.61 15.13 -1.34
C VAL A 321 -8.35 14.82 -2.81
N ASN A 322 -7.18 15.20 -3.34
CA ASN A 322 -6.82 14.88 -4.73
C ASN A 322 -5.78 13.76 -4.76
N LEU A 323 -6.05 12.70 -5.53
CA LEU A 323 -5.09 11.60 -5.71
C LEU A 323 -3.76 12.04 -6.35
N ALA A 324 -3.76 13.20 -7.02
CA ALA A 324 -2.54 13.80 -7.56
C ALA A 324 -1.54 14.23 -6.47
N ASP A 325 -2.06 14.64 -5.30
CA ASP A 325 -1.32 15.28 -4.21
C ASP A 325 -0.79 14.29 -3.16
N LEU A 326 -0.99 12.99 -3.37
CA LEU A 326 -0.45 11.95 -2.50
C LEU A 326 1.09 11.94 -2.52
N ASP A 327 1.70 12.12 -1.35
CA ASP A 327 3.14 12.35 -1.20
C ASP A 327 3.87 11.39 -0.25
N GLY A 328 3.15 10.43 0.32
CA GLY A 328 3.66 9.47 1.30
C GLY A 328 3.35 9.81 2.75
N THR A 329 2.88 11.03 3.05
CA THR A 329 2.40 11.43 4.39
C THR A 329 0.88 11.43 4.52
N ASN A 330 0.17 11.39 3.39
CA ASN A 330 -1.29 11.40 3.29
C ASN A 330 -1.83 10.24 2.41
N GLY A 331 -0.96 9.26 2.14
CA GLY A 331 -1.19 8.15 1.24
C GLY A 331 -0.17 8.07 0.10
N PHE A 332 -0.32 7.07 -0.77
CA PHE A 332 0.65 6.79 -1.84
C PHE A 332 0.02 6.16 -3.09
N LYS A 333 0.83 6.08 -4.16
CA LYS A 333 0.43 5.59 -5.48
C LYS A 333 1.07 4.25 -5.79
N ILE A 334 0.27 3.27 -6.23
CA ILE A 334 0.72 1.94 -6.63
C ILE A 334 0.58 1.81 -8.15
N ASN A 335 1.72 1.76 -8.85
CA ASN A 335 1.73 1.68 -10.32
C ASN A 335 1.62 0.24 -10.81
N GLY A 336 0.74 0.00 -11.79
CA GLY A 336 0.64 -1.28 -12.48
C GLY A 336 1.89 -1.66 -13.30
N GLU A 337 2.11 -2.96 -13.46
CA GLU A 337 3.23 -3.47 -14.26
C GLU A 337 2.94 -3.37 -15.76
N ALA A 338 3.91 -2.83 -16.53
CA ALA A 338 3.73 -2.62 -17.97
C ALA A 338 3.39 -3.87 -18.80
N ALA A 339 3.75 -5.07 -18.32
CA ALA A 339 3.46 -6.34 -18.99
C ALA A 339 2.04 -6.86 -18.72
N PHE A 340 1.36 -6.33 -17.70
CA PHE A 340 0.06 -6.82 -17.20
C PHE A 340 -0.86 -5.62 -16.93
N PRO A 341 -1.42 -5.05 -18.00
CA PRO A 341 -2.23 -3.83 -17.90
C PRO A 341 -3.50 -4.04 -17.09
N GLY A 342 -4.05 -2.97 -16.52
CA GLY A 342 -5.33 -2.95 -15.82
C GLY A 342 -5.25 -3.12 -14.30
N ALA A 343 -4.10 -2.88 -13.66
CA ALA A 343 -4.00 -2.88 -12.20
C ALA A 343 -4.99 -1.88 -11.57
N GLY A 344 -5.62 -2.26 -10.46
CA GLY A 344 -6.70 -1.46 -9.86
C GLY A 344 -8.07 -1.70 -10.51
N PHE A 345 -8.24 -2.82 -11.23
CA PHE A 345 -9.57 -3.24 -11.67
C PHE A 345 -10.43 -3.75 -10.51
N SER A 346 -9.78 -4.43 -9.57
CA SER A 346 -10.34 -4.79 -8.27
C SER A 346 -9.29 -4.50 -7.19
N VAL A 347 -9.75 -4.05 -6.03
CA VAL A 347 -8.93 -3.85 -4.83
C VAL A 347 -9.68 -4.41 -3.63
N SER A 348 -8.97 -4.82 -2.60
CA SER A 348 -9.52 -5.29 -1.33
C SER A 348 -8.46 -5.12 -0.25
N ASP A 349 -8.91 -4.92 0.98
CA ASP A 349 -8.14 -5.27 2.17
C ASP A 349 -7.78 -6.78 2.11
N ALA A 350 -6.55 -7.11 2.49
CA ALA A 350 -6.07 -8.47 2.63
C ALA A 350 -5.81 -8.85 4.10
N GLY A 351 -5.87 -7.89 5.02
CA GLY A 351 -5.40 -7.96 6.40
C GLY A 351 -3.89 -8.19 6.49
N ASP A 352 -3.37 -8.35 7.70
CA ASP A 352 -1.98 -8.80 7.91
C ASP A 352 -1.78 -10.26 7.44
N ILE A 353 -1.24 -10.44 6.23
CA ILE A 353 -0.94 -11.78 5.70
C ILE A 353 0.50 -12.22 5.95
N ASN A 354 1.34 -11.33 6.48
CA ASN A 354 2.78 -11.52 6.59
C ASN A 354 3.24 -11.71 8.08
N GLY A 355 2.39 -11.38 9.03
CA GLY A 355 2.53 -11.54 10.47
C GLY A 355 3.26 -10.39 11.17
N ASP A 356 3.27 -9.18 10.60
CA ASP A 356 3.89 -7.99 11.20
C ASP A 356 2.92 -7.08 11.97
N ASN A 357 1.63 -7.44 11.99
CA ASN A 357 0.50 -6.70 12.56
C ASN A 357 0.23 -5.35 11.87
N ILE A 358 0.54 -5.25 10.58
CA ILE A 358 0.13 -4.13 9.73
C ILE A 358 -0.67 -4.73 8.58
N ASP A 359 -1.77 -4.08 8.21
CA ASP A 359 -2.64 -4.61 7.18
C ASP A 359 -2.01 -4.50 5.79
N ASP A 360 -2.35 -5.46 4.93
CA ASP A 360 -1.85 -5.54 3.57
C ASP A 360 -3.01 -5.36 2.59
N VAL A 361 -2.72 -4.90 1.36
CA VAL A 361 -3.75 -4.78 0.32
C VAL A 361 -3.51 -5.72 -0.84
N ILE A 362 -4.61 -6.19 -1.45
CA ILE A 362 -4.57 -7.00 -2.68
C ILE A 362 -5.19 -6.24 -3.86
N ILE A 363 -4.47 -6.24 -4.98
CA ILE A 363 -4.83 -5.53 -6.21
C ILE A 363 -4.95 -6.51 -7.36
N GLY A 364 -6.11 -6.56 -7.99
CA GLY A 364 -6.36 -7.29 -9.23
C GLY A 364 -6.05 -6.45 -10.46
N ALA A 365 -5.35 -7.05 -11.41
CA ALA A 365 -5.19 -6.56 -12.77
C ALA A 365 -5.97 -7.46 -13.74
N GLU A 366 -7.08 -6.92 -14.26
CA GLU A 366 -7.93 -7.64 -15.20
C GLU A 366 -7.30 -7.70 -16.60
N ARG A 367 -7.74 -8.69 -17.37
CA ARG A 367 -7.18 -9.04 -18.67
C ARG A 367 -7.32 -7.93 -19.72
N GLY A 368 -6.16 -7.50 -20.21
CA GLY A 368 -5.92 -7.38 -21.66
C GLY A 368 -5.57 -8.73 -22.33
N TYR A 369 -4.78 -8.70 -23.43
CA TYR A 369 -4.38 -9.88 -24.24
C TYR A 369 -3.41 -10.90 -23.56
N SER A 370 -3.23 -10.87 -22.23
CA SER A 370 -2.33 -11.74 -21.45
C SER A 370 -3.06 -12.43 -20.28
N ASP A 371 -2.34 -13.18 -19.44
CA ASP A 371 -2.90 -13.73 -18.19
C ASP A 371 -3.06 -12.61 -17.15
N GLY A 372 -4.21 -12.55 -16.46
CA GLY A 372 -4.43 -11.60 -15.37
C GLY A 372 -3.50 -11.87 -14.18
N ARG A 373 -3.34 -10.87 -13.29
CA ARG A 373 -2.50 -10.99 -12.09
C ARG A 373 -3.20 -10.39 -10.88
N SER A 374 -2.85 -10.93 -9.72
CA SER A 374 -3.12 -10.30 -8.43
C SER A 374 -1.79 -9.95 -7.78
N TYR A 375 -1.71 -8.78 -7.18
CA TYR A 375 -0.54 -8.27 -6.47
C TYR A 375 -0.94 -8.07 -5.02
N VAL A 376 -0.11 -8.52 -4.09
CA VAL A 376 -0.21 -8.10 -2.69
C VAL A 376 0.84 -7.01 -2.49
N VAL A 377 0.45 -5.93 -1.83
CA VAL A 377 1.34 -4.87 -1.38
C VAL A 377 1.30 -4.90 0.13
N PHE A 378 2.45 -5.12 0.74
CA PHE A 378 2.53 -5.17 2.18
C PHE A 378 2.43 -3.77 2.77
N GLY A 379 1.74 -3.66 3.90
CA GLY A 379 1.79 -2.49 4.75
C GLY A 379 3.19 -2.25 5.30
N SER A 380 3.42 -1.03 5.74
CA SER A 380 4.67 -0.68 6.41
C SER A 380 4.43 0.54 7.29
N PRO A 381 5.04 0.59 8.48
CA PRO A 381 4.76 1.65 9.42
C PRO A 381 5.16 3.00 8.81
N GLU A 382 4.35 4.03 9.05
CA GLU A 382 4.63 5.40 8.72
C GLU A 382 5.93 5.79 9.44
N ILE A 383 6.84 6.44 8.71
CA ILE A 383 8.12 6.85 9.26
C ILE A 383 7.92 8.18 10.01
N ILE A 384 7.18 8.15 11.12
CA ILE A 384 6.69 9.33 11.84
C ILE A 384 7.82 10.13 12.54
N ASP A 385 9.01 9.53 12.76
CA ASP A 385 10.13 10.18 13.46
C ASP A 385 11.47 10.04 12.71
N GLY A 386 11.42 9.90 11.38
CA GLY A 386 12.61 9.73 10.53
C GLY A 386 13.43 8.47 10.83
N THR A 387 13.00 7.62 11.76
CA THR A 387 13.78 6.44 12.19
C THR A 387 13.39 5.24 11.34
N ILE A 388 14.35 4.77 10.55
CA ILE A 388 14.18 3.63 9.65
C ILE A 388 15.09 2.51 10.13
N GLU A 389 14.53 1.37 10.50
CA GLU A 389 15.30 0.18 10.88
C GLU A 389 15.13 -0.92 9.84
N GLY A 390 16.26 -1.41 9.33
CA GLY A 390 16.32 -2.60 8.50
C GLY A 390 16.18 -3.88 9.31
N THR A 391 16.45 -4.99 8.63
CA THR A 391 16.42 -6.34 9.17
C THR A 391 17.84 -6.88 9.36
N PRO A 392 18.00 -8.09 9.90
CA PRO A 392 19.29 -8.77 9.84
C PRO A 392 19.72 -9.21 8.42
N GLU A 393 18.85 -9.11 7.41
CA GLU A 393 19.11 -9.48 5.99
C GLU A 393 19.58 -8.27 5.16
N ASN A 394 19.76 -8.44 3.84
CA ASN A 394 20.22 -7.32 3.01
C ASN A 394 19.05 -6.39 2.67
N ASP A 395 19.15 -5.14 3.07
CA ASP A 395 18.08 -4.16 2.87
C ASP A 395 18.44 -3.07 1.86
N THR A 396 17.42 -2.43 1.31
CA THR A 396 17.54 -1.14 0.63
C THR A 396 16.62 -0.16 1.36
N LEU A 397 17.22 0.72 2.15
CA LEU A 397 16.51 1.69 2.98
C LEU A 397 16.72 3.10 2.42
N ARG A 398 15.68 3.91 2.50
CA ARG A 398 15.65 5.27 1.96
C ARG A 398 14.93 6.18 2.95
N GLY A 399 15.59 7.27 3.32
CA GLY A 399 15.05 8.36 4.11
C GLY A 399 13.99 9.18 3.37
N THR A 400 13.53 10.21 4.05
CA THR A 400 12.53 11.15 3.62
C THR A 400 13.21 12.44 3.13
N ALA A 401 12.49 13.57 3.16
CA ALA A 401 13.08 14.89 2.94
C ALA A 401 13.44 15.61 4.26
N GLU A 402 13.17 14.97 5.40
CA GLU A 402 13.43 15.45 6.75
C GLU A 402 14.70 14.82 7.33
N ASN A 403 15.05 15.12 8.59
CA ASN A 403 16.26 14.53 9.18
C ASN A 403 15.99 13.10 9.68
N ASP A 404 16.62 12.10 9.07
CA ASP A 404 16.35 10.70 9.35
C ASP A 404 17.44 10.01 10.19
N VAL A 405 17.08 8.89 10.83
CA VAL A 405 17.97 7.94 11.50
C VAL A 405 17.77 6.56 10.87
N ILE A 406 18.67 6.18 9.97
CA ILE A 406 18.58 4.92 9.21
C ILE A 406 19.57 3.89 9.75
N LYS A 407 19.11 2.68 10.10
CA LYS A 407 19.92 1.58 10.65
C LYS A 407 19.78 0.31 9.81
N GLY A 408 20.83 -0.11 9.10
CA GLY A 408 20.85 -1.35 8.31
C GLY A 408 20.93 -2.64 9.14
N LEU A 409 21.47 -2.56 10.36
CA LEU A 409 21.66 -3.70 11.28
C LEU A 409 22.60 -4.81 10.74
N GLY A 410 22.05 -5.77 10.01
CA GLY A 410 22.70 -7.01 9.59
C GLY A 410 23.24 -6.92 8.17
N GLY A 411 22.92 -7.90 7.33
CA GLY A 411 22.79 -7.61 5.91
C GLY A 411 24.03 -7.27 5.08
N LYS A 412 23.79 -6.50 4.02
CA LYS A 412 24.74 -5.87 3.10
C LYS A 412 23.92 -4.78 2.47
N ASP A 413 23.86 -3.66 3.16
CA ASP A 413 22.72 -2.77 3.03
C ASP A 413 23.04 -1.61 2.10
N LEU A 414 21.98 -1.09 1.49
CA LEU A 414 22.03 0.12 0.69
C LEU A 414 21.16 1.18 1.37
N LEU A 415 21.81 2.17 1.97
CA LEU A 415 21.18 3.24 2.73
C LEU A 415 21.25 4.56 1.97
N PHE A 416 20.11 5.24 1.82
CA PHE A 416 19.99 6.58 1.23
C PHE A 416 19.38 7.54 2.25
N GLY A 417 20.03 8.68 2.54
CA GLY A 417 19.47 9.72 3.40
C GLY A 417 18.39 10.56 2.70
N ASP A 418 18.61 10.87 1.41
CA ASP A 418 17.76 11.74 0.60
C ASP A 418 17.96 13.24 0.94
N LEU A 419 16.96 14.02 1.36
CA LEU A 419 17.20 15.41 1.80
C LEU A 419 17.11 15.44 3.32
N GLY A 420 17.90 16.27 4.00
CA GLY A 420 17.87 16.31 5.46
C GLY A 420 19.28 16.30 6.03
N ASN A 421 19.41 16.31 7.36
CA ASN A 421 20.70 16.04 8.00
C ASN A 421 20.60 14.67 8.67
N ASP A 422 20.98 13.65 7.94
CA ASP A 422 20.61 12.27 8.26
C ASP A 422 21.69 11.57 9.08
N THR A 423 21.30 10.53 9.79
CA THR A 423 22.22 9.60 10.46
C THR A 423 22.06 8.20 9.88
N LEU A 424 23.00 7.78 9.05
CA LEU A 424 23.02 6.47 8.41
C LEU A 424 24.00 5.53 9.13
N ASN A 425 23.55 4.35 9.51
CA ASN A 425 24.34 3.33 10.19
C ASN A 425 24.26 1.99 9.46
N GLY A 426 25.36 1.58 8.79
CA GLY A 426 25.46 0.35 8.01
C GLY A 426 25.26 -0.89 8.86
N GLY A 427 26.15 -1.11 9.84
CA GLY A 427 25.96 -2.19 10.80
C GLY A 427 27.10 -3.19 10.81
N LYS A 428 26.82 -4.47 10.59
CA LYS A 428 27.81 -5.55 10.83
C LYS A 428 28.53 -6.04 9.59
N ALA A 429 28.12 -5.60 8.41
CA ALA A 429 28.49 -6.21 7.16
C ALA A 429 28.90 -5.18 6.11
N LEU A 430 28.99 -5.59 4.83
CA LEU A 430 29.54 -4.71 3.80
C LEU A 430 28.42 -3.84 3.26
N ASP A 431 28.44 -2.57 3.63
CA ASP A 431 27.33 -1.66 3.42
C ASP A 431 27.70 -0.52 2.46
N ARG A 432 26.68 0.07 1.86
CA ARG A 432 26.79 1.27 1.02
C ARG A 432 25.86 2.35 1.55
N LEU A 433 26.46 3.43 2.01
CA LEU A 433 25.78 4.59 2.58
C LEU A 433 25.91 5.78 1.63
N VAL A 434 24.79 6.43 1.34
CA VAL A 434 24.72 7.64 0.50
C VAL A 434 23.88 8.69 1.23
N GLY A 435 24.50 9.76 1.72
CA GLY A 435 23.80 10.84 2.43
C GLY A 435 22.81 11.57 1.53
N GLN A 436 23.32 12.07 0.39
CA GLN A 436 22.63 12.88 -0.61
C GLN A 436 22.63 14.37 -0.28
N GLY A 437 21.56 14.96 0.24
CA GLY A 437 21.47 16.41 0.40
C GLY A 437 21.34 16.84 1.84
N GLY A 438 22.34 17.54 2.36
CA GLY A 438 22.38 18.12 3.71
C GLY A 438 23.61 17.65 4.47
N SER A 439 23.72 17.94 5.77
CA SER A 439 24.96 17.65 6.53
C SER A 439 24.81 16.36 7.33
N ASP A 440 25.21 15.24 6.73
CA ASP A 440 24.87 13.90 7.19
C ASP A 440 25.94 13.29 8.10
N ILE A 441 25.57 12.23 8.81
CA ILE A 441 26.44 11.37 9.61
C ILE A 441 26.36 9.95 9.04
N LEU A 442 27.42 9.49 8.37
CA LEU A 442 27.50 8.14 7.82
C LEU A 442 28.46 7.28 8.64
N LEU A 443 27.96 6.16 9.15
CA LEU A 443 28.66 5.22 10.01
C LEU A 443 28.70 3.82 9.35
N GLY A 444 29.82 3.43 8.74
CA GLY A 444 29.99 2.09 8.15
C GLY A 444 29.98 0.98 9.21
N LYS A 445 30.66 1.23 10.33
CA LYS A 445 30.80 0.35 11.51
C LYS A 445 31.74 -0.82 11.29
N ALA A 446 31.29 -1.96 10.79
CA ALA A 446 32.12 -3.16 10.75
C ALA A 446 32.13 -3.75 9.35
N ARG A 447 33.28 -4.25 8.93
CA ARG A 447 33.61 -4.62 7.54
C ARG A 447 33.92 -3.39 6.71
N SER A 448 34.00 -3.61 5.40
CA SER A 448 34.62 -2.75 4.40
C SER A 448 33.53 -1.99 3.67
N ASP A 449 33.23 -0.78 4.09
CA ASP A 449 32.04 -0.06 3.70
C ASP A 449 32.32 0.98 2.62
N ARG A 450 31.25 1.44 1.98
CA ARG A 450 31.31 2.49 0.95
C ARG A 450 30.45 3.67 1.37
N LEU A 451 31.11 4.77 1.72
CA LEU A 451 30.46 5.99 2.20
C LEU A 451 30.56 7.06 1.12
N THR A 452 29.43 7.69 0.80
CA THR A 452 29.33 8.84 -0.12
C THR A 452 28.46 9.89 0.54
N GLY A 453 29.06 10.96 1.07
CA GLY A 453 28.30 12.06 1.69
C GLY A 453 27.37 12.73 0.67
N SER A 454 27.96 13.28 -0.39
CA SER A 454 27.28 14.03 -1.48
C SER A 454 27.13 15.50 -1.12
N GLU A 455 26.00 16.16 -1.37
CA GLU A 455 25.86 17.60 -1.12
C GLU A 455 25.71 17.91 0.38
N GLY A 456 26.47 18.87 0.89
CA GLY A 456 26.52 19.29 2.29
C GLY A 456 27.85 18.96 2.96
N ASN A 457 27.98 19.26 4.26
CA ASN A 457 29.23 19.02 4.98
C ASN A 457 29.09 17.78 5.87
N ASP A 458 29.50 16.63 5.34
CA ASP A 458 29.17 15.34 5.94
C ASP A 458 30.21 14.86 6.95
N GLN A 459 29.82 14.01 7.89
CA GLN A 459 30.72 13.26 8.77
C GLN A 459 30.73 11.80 8.36
N LEU A 460 31.88 11.31 7.90
CA LEU A 460 32.07 9.96 7.39
C LEU A 460 32.97 9.17 8.33
N THR A 461 32.44 8.09 8.90
CA THR A 461 33.17 7.17 9.80
C THR A 461 33.12 5.76 9.21
N GLY A 462 34.26 5.25 8.73
CA GLY A 462 34.34 3.93 8.10
C GLY A 462 34.20 2.80 9.12
N GLY A 463 34.97 2.89 10.21
CA GLY A 463 35.00 1.89 11.26
C GLY A 463 36.01 0.77 10.97
N ALA A 464 35.56 -0.47 11.11
CA ALA A 464 36.41 -1.65 11.13
C ALA A 464 36.42 -2.38 9.78
N GLY A 465 37.20 -1.91 8.82
CA GLY A 465 37.51 -2.66 7.60
C GLY A 465 38.33 -1.81 6.66
N ALA A 466 38.54 -2.28 5.44
CA ALA A 466 39.12 -1.43 4.40
C ALA A 466 37.99 -0.62 3.77
N ASP A 467 37.84 0.64 4.17
CA ASP A 467 36.68 1.47 3.86
C ASP A 467 36.94 2.42 2.70
N TRP A 468 35.89 2.75 1.95
CA TRP A 468 35.95 3.66 0.81
C TRP A 468 35.16 4.94 1.09
N PHE A 469 35.86 6.06 1.14
CA PHE A 469 35.28 7.40 1.20
C PHE A 469 35.23 7.98 -0.21
N ARG A 470 34.03 8.09 -0.79
CA ARG A 470 33.84 8.41 -2.22
C ARG A 470 33.40 9.85 -2.44
N PHE A 471 34.09 10.54 -3.34
CA PHE A 471 33.77 11.88 -3.79
C PHE A 471 33.44 11.88 -5.29
N ASN A 472 32.20 12.27 -5.61
CA ASN A 472 31.71 12.24 -6.99
C ASN A 472 31.92 13.55 -7.73
N LEU A 473 32.01 14.69 -7.06
CA LEU A 473 32.14 16.01 -7.66
C LEU A 473 33.03 16.90 -6.75
N PRO A 474 33.75 17.88 -7.31
CA PRO A 474 34.70 18.69 -6.54
C PRO A 474 34.04 19.76 -5.66
N LYS A 475 32.75 20.05 -5.84
CA LYS A 475 32.01 21.11 -5.11
C LYS A 475 30.71 20.56 -4.54
N HIS A 476 30.84 19.77 -3.49
CA HIS A 476 29.72 19.13 -2.82
C HIS A 476 29.62 19.53 -1.35
N GLY A 477 30.64 20.21 -0.83
CA GLY A 477 30.78 20.59 0.57
C GLY A 477 32.15 20.15 1.05
N VAL A 478 32.40 20.27 2.34
CA VAL A 478 33.67 19.90 2.96
C VAL A 478 33.41 18.82 4.00
N ASP A 479 33.58 17.57 3.57
CA ASP A 479 33.31 16.41 4.42
C ASP A 479 34.41 16.22 5.47
N ILE A 480 34.07 15.58 6.57
CA ILE A 480 34.97 15.20 7.64
C ILE A 480 35.06 13.68 7.66
N ILE A 481 36.24 13.14 7.36
CA ILE A 481 36.55 11.73 7.56
C ILE A 481 37.12 11.57 8.97
N THR A 482 36.43 10.82 9.83
CA THR A 482 36.69 10.83 11.28
C THR A 482 37.74 9.83 11.74
N ASP A 483 37.96 8.73 11.00
CA ASP A 483 38.75 7.58 11.46
C ASP A 483 39.65 6.93 10.41
N PHE A 484 40.04 7.67 9.35
CA PHE A 484 40.85 7.16 8.24
C PHE A 484 42.13 6.41 8.69
N GLU A 485 42.22 5.12 8.36
CA GLU A 485 43.35 4.23 8.65
C GLU A 485 44.27 4.05 7.44
N LEU A 486 45.50 4.58 7.54
CA LEU A 486 46.52 4.51 6.48
C LEU A 486 46.81 3.07 6.02
N GLY A 487 46.91 2.88 4.70
CA GLY A 487 47.20 1.59 4.09
C GLY A 487 46.07 0.56 4.19
N LYS A 488 44.91 0.93 4.75
CA LYS A 488 43.70 0.11 4.84
C LYS A 488 42.54 0.79 4.14
N ASP A 489 42.27 2.05 4.47
CA ASP A 489 41.18 2.82 3.88
C ASP A 489 41.61 3.53 2.60
N GLN A 490 40.62 3.91 1.79
CA GLN A 490 40.85 4.55 0.49
C GLN A 490 39.96 5.77 0.30
N ILE A 491 40.57 6.86 -0.15
CA ILE A 491 39.84 7.99 -0.72
C ILE A 491 39.61 7.68 -2.19
N ARG A 492 38.36 7.74 -2.64
CA ARG A 492 37.97 7.39 -4.00
C ARG A 492 37.37 8.59 -4.71
N ILE A 493 37.97 8.98 -5.84
CA ILE A 493 37.57 10.15 -6.62
C ILE A 493 36.99 9.71 -7.96
N ASN A 494 35.83 10.27 -8.33
CA ASN A 494 35.27 10.10 -9.66
C ASN A 494 36.05 10.96 -10.68
N ALA A 495 36.98 10.32 -11.41
CA ALA A 495 37.89 11.03 -12.31
C ALA A 495 37.14 11.80 -13.41
N SER A 496 36.06 11.19 -13.94
CA SER A 496 35.27 11.76 -15.04
C SER A 496 34.54 13.05 -14.66
N LYS A 497 34.23 13.22 -13.37
CA LYS A 497 33.47 14.35 -12.85
C LYS A 497 34.34 15.46 -12.28
N PHE A 498 35.51 15.12 -11.74
CA PHE A 498 36.52 16.09 -11.31
C PHE A 498 37.23 16.75 -12.51
N GLY A 499 37.61 15.96 -13.52
CA GLY A 499 38.32 16.46 -14.70
C GLY A 499 39.81 16.67 -14.46
N GLY A 500 40.41 17.71 -15.05
CA GLY A 500 41.84 18.04 -14.85
C GLY A 500 42.85 17.04 -15.42
N GLY A 501 42.42 16.08 -16.26
CA GLY A 501 43.30 15.04 -16.80
C GLY A 501 43.45 13.81 -15.92
N LEU A 502 42.58 13.64 -14.90
CA LEU A 502 42.47 12.41 -14.13
C LEU A 502 41.99 11.24 -15.02
N VAL A 503 42.53 10.06 -14.79
CA VAL A 503 42.18 8.82 -15.52
C VAL A 503 41.68 7.78 -14.53
N ALA A 504 40.51 7.22 -14.79
CA ALA A 504 39.92 6.17 -13.94
C ALA A 504 40.69 4.85 -14.04
N GLY A 505 40.78 4.12 -12.92
CA GLY A 505 41.25 2.74 -12.85
C GLY A 505 42.58 2.52 -12.13
N ASP A 506 43.26 3.59 -11.71
CA ASP A 506 44.56 3.52 -11.04
C ASP A 506 44.61 4.37 -9.77
N VAL A 507 45.65 4.14 -8.98
CA VAL A 507 46.10 5.03 -7.90
C VAL A 507 46.48 6.39 -8.48
N LEU A 508 46.23 7.47 -7.73
CA LEU A 508 46.63 8.82 -8.13
C LEU A 508 48.14 8.85 -8.46
N PRO A 509 48.54 9.31 -9.66
CA PRO A 509 49.95 9.46 -9.98
C PRO A 509 50.64 10.43 -9.01
N SER A 510 51.85 10.09 -8.54
CA SER A 510 52.57 10.86 -7.53
C SER A 510 52.83 12.32 -7.94
N GLU A 511 52.95 12.58 -9.24
CA GLU A 511 53.11 13.91 -9.84
C GLU A 511 51.83 14.75 -9.87
N GLN A 512 50.70 14.19 -9.42
CA GLN A 512 49.42 14.88 -9.25
C GLN A 512 49.07 15.13 -7.78
N PHE A 513 49.98 14.83 -6.86
CA PHE A 513 49.80 14.99 -5.42
C PHE A 513 50.93 15.82 -4.81
N VAL A 514 50.59 16.79 -3.96
CA VAL A 514 51.57 17.62 -3.26
C VAL A 514 51.19 17.85 -1.80
N LEU A 515 52.20 17.84 -0.93
CA LEU A 515 52.07 18.26 0.46
C LEU A 515 52.39 19.74 0.57
N GLY A 516 51.50 20.53 1.17
CA GLY A 516 51.70 21.96 1.39
C GLY A 516 50.44 22.77 1.25
N THR A 517 50.56 24.10 1.25
CA THR A 517 49.40 25.01 1.25
C THR A 517 48.85 25.32 -0.15
N GLY A 518 49.37 24.70 -1.20
CA GLY A 518 48.89 24.88 -2.56
C GLY A 518 49.72 24.14 -3.62
N ALA A 519 49.18 24.07 -4.84
CA ALA A 519 49.86 23.54 -6.02
C ALA A 519 51.18 24.27 -6.29
N VAL A 520 52.21 23.50 -6.58
CA VAL A 520 53.58 23.94 -6.86
C VAL A 520 53.95 23.67 -8.32
N GLU A 521 53.43 22.59 -8.90
CA GLU A 521 53.62 22.20 -10.29
C GLU A 521 52.29 22.16 -11.06
N VAL A 522 52.36 22.35 -12.38
CA VAL A 522 51.19 22.43 -13.28
C VAL A 522 50.31 21.17 -13.29
N ASN A 523 50.85 20.06 -12.79
CA ASN A 523 50.19 18.76 -12.73
C ASN A 523 49.64 18.42 -11.35
N ASP A 524 49.94 19.22 -10.33
CA ASP A 524 49.36 19.03 -9.00
C ASP A 524 47.84 19.14 -9.11
N ARG A 525 47.13 18.12 -8.64
CA ARG A 525 45.66 18.06 -8.62
C ARG A 525 45.13 17.95 -7.22
N PHE A 526 45.82 17.23 -6.35
CA PHE A 526 45.46 17.07 -4.96
C PHE A 526 46.53 17.66 -4.06
N ILE A 527 46.10 18.54 -3.16
CA ILE A 527 46.96 19.22 -2.21
C ILE A 527 46.51 18.78 -0.82
N TYR A 528 47.45 18.31 0.00
CA TYR A 528 47.15 17.90 1.36
C TYR A 528 47.95 18.72 2.39
N ASN A 529 47.23 19.31 3.36
CA ASN A 529 47.80 20.17 4.38
C ASN A 529 47.12 19.99 5.73
N ASN A 530 47.84 19.43 6.70
CA ASN A 530 47.40 19.37 8.10
C ASN A 530 45.95 18.85 8.28
N GLY A 531 45.61 17.76 7.57
CA GLY A 531 44.27 17.15 7.56
C GLY A 531 43.35 17.62 6.44
N ALA A 532 43.56 18.80 5.85
CA ALA A 532 42.72 19.29 4.76
C ALA A 532 43.21 18.78 3.40
N LEU A 533 42.29 18.19 2.62
CA LEU A 533 42.49 17.74 1.24
C LEU A 533 41.79 18.70 0.28
N PHE A 534 42.55 19.25 -0.66
CA PHE A 534 42.07 20.18 -1.67
C PHE A 534 42.23 19.59 -3.07
N TYR A 535 41.32 19.98 -3.96
CA TYR A 535 41.39 19.72 -5.40
C TYR A 535 41.67 21.01 -6.18
N ASP A 536 42.65 20.95 -7.08
CA ASP A 536 43.02 21.99 -8.02
C ASP A 536 42.80 21.47 -9.45
N GLN A 537 41.84 22.06 -10.17
CA GLN A 537 41.43 21.55 -11.48
C GLN A 537 42.46 21.85 -12.58
N ASP A 538 43.15 22.99 -12.51
CA ASP A 538 44.10 23.41 -13.55
C ASP A 538 45.57 23.18 -13.14
N GLY A 539 45.83 22.98 -11.85
CA GLY A 539 47.17 22.78 -11.27
C GLY A 539 48.09 23.99 -11.41
N LEU A 540 47.58 25.11 -11.91
CA LEU A 540 48.32 26.36 -12.04
C LEU A 540 47.94 27.21 -10.84
N GLY A 541 48.62 27.00 -9.71
CA GLY A 541 48.35 27.73 -8.46
C GLY A 541 47.98 29.20 -8.73
N GLY A 542 46.69 29.53 -8.54
CA GLY A 542 46.14 30.77 -9.09
C GLY A 542 44.64 30.80 -9.43
N VAL A 543 43.90 29.70 -9.27
CA VAL A 543 42.42 29.66 -9.23
C VAL A 543 42.03 28.87 -7.97
N GLU A 544 40.95 29.27 -7.28
CA GLU A 544 40.62 28.78 -5.92
C GLU A 544 40.55 27.25 -5.85
N GLN A 545 41.59 26.65 -5.25
CA GLN A 545 41.57 25.26 -4.80
C GLN A 545 40.33 25.02 -3.95
N VAL A 546 39.62 23.94 -4.23
CA VAL A 546 38.41 23.59 -3.48
C VAL A 546 38.77 22.56 -2.44
N GLN A 547 38.53 22.86 -1.17
CA GLN A 547 38.62 21.85 -0.14
C GLN A 547 37.49 20.83 -0.34
N ILE A 548 37.84 19.55 -0.40
CA ILE A 548 36.86 18.47 -0.58
C ILE A 548 36.68 17.64 0.68
N ALA A 549 37.71 17.58 1.54
CA ALA A 549 37.64 16.80 2.77
C ALA A 549 38.57 17.35 3.86
N THR A 550 38.24 17.01 5.10
CA THR A 550 39.09 17.13 6.29
C THR A 550 39.24 15.76 6.92
N LEU A 551 40.46 15.24 6.99
CA LEU A 551 40.78 14.01 7.67
C LEU A 551 41.17 14.31 9.12
N MET A 552 40.36 13.83 10.06
CA MET A 552 40.64 13.96 11.49
C MET A 552 41.94 13.24 11.87
N GLY A 553 42.68 13.82 12.82
CA GLY A 553 44.00 13.30 13.23
C GLY A 553 45.13 13.62 12.26
N ALA A 554 44.84 14.22 11.10
CA ALA A 554 45.81 14.63 10.07
C ALA A 554 46.81 13.50 9.72
N PRO A 555 46.32 12.32 9.26
CA PRO A 555 47.19 11.22 8.85
C PRO A 555 48.18 11.66 7.75
N ALA A 556 49.32 10.99 7.65
CA ALA A 556 50.33 11.27 6.63
C ALA A 556 49.91 10.71 5.26
N LEU A 557 48.93 11.36 4.62
CA LEU A 557 48.35 10.94 3.35
C LEU A 557 49.36 11.00 2.20
N GLY A 558 49.39 9.97 1.37
CA GLY A 558 50.13 9.88 0.12
C GLY A 558 49.21 9.75 -1.10
N ALA A 559 49.81 9.79 -2.30
CA ALA A 559 49.08 9.56 -3.54
C ALA A 559 48.51 8.13 -3.62
N ASP A 560 49.15 7.17 -2.94
CA ASP A 560 48.75 5.77 -2.82
C ASP A 560 47.49 5.50 -1.99
N ASP A 561 47.05 6.50 -1.23
CA ASP A 561 45.79 6.47 -0.48
C ASP A 561 44.59 6.99 -1.31
N ILE A 562 44.85 7.58 -2.48
CA ILE A 562 43.83 8.16 -3.38
C ILE A 562 43.68 7.32 -4.64
N TYR A 563 42.47 6.85 -4.91
CA TYR A 563 42.13 6.02 -6.05
C TYR A 563 41.16 6.74 -6.98
N LEU A 564 41.37 6.59 -8.28
CA LEU A 564 40.53 7.19 -9.31
C LEU A 564 39.59 6.12 -9.90
N PHE A 565 38.29 6.39 -9.90
CA PHE A 565 37.27 5.48 -10.45
C PHE A 565 36.41 6.13 -11.54
#